data_AF-A7N1Z4-F1
#
_entry.id   AF-A7N1Z4-F1
#
_cell.length_a   1.000
_cell.length_b   1.000
_cell.length_c   1.000
_cell.angle_alpha   90.00
_cell.angle_beta   90.00
_cell.angle_gamma   90.00
#
_symmetry.space_group_name_H-M   'P 1'
#
loop_
_entity.id
_entity.type
_entity.pdbx_description
1 polymer ?
#
loop_
_entity_poly.entity_id
_entity_poly.type
_entity_poly.pdbx_seq_one_letter_code
_entity_poly.pdbx_strand_id
1 'polypeptide(L)'
;MKLEFKLNPEQNDLDLIRDGIRAYNRMHLPDGDVDAVGCFARNDEGKIVGGLTGEMFNNTVFVEYLWVDAEARTSGVGRKQADCFTRRASKATRGDNSYHLTCLERTG
;
A
#
# COMPACT_ATOMS: atom_id res chain seq x y z
N MET A 1 -14.52 -28.29 -13.54
CA MET A 1 -14.27 -26.94 -13.00
C MET A 1 -15.38 -26.02 -13.48
N LYS A 2 -16.03 -25.28 -12.59
CA LYS A 2 -17.05 -24.29 -12.93
C LYS A 2 -16.55 -22.92 -12.50
N LEU A 3 -16.65 -21.93 -13.38
CA LEU A 3 -16.28 -20.54 -13.11
C LEU A 3 -17.56 -19.72 -12.94
N GLU A 4 -17.54 -18.77 -12.02
CA GLU A 4 -18.67 -17.90 -11.72
C GLU A 4 -18.19 -16.45 -11.65
N PHE A 5 -19.01 -15.53 -12.16
CA PHE A 5 -18.80 -14.10 -12.08
C PHE A 5 -19.89 -13.50 -11.19
N LYS A 6 -19.50 -12.75 -10.15
CA LYS A 6 -20.41 -12.17 -9.17
C LYS A 6 -20.15 -10.67 -9.06
N LEU A 7 -21.21 -9.88 -9.19
CA LEU A 7 -21.20 -8.48 -8.79
C LEU A 7 -21.44 -8.44 -7.27
N ASN A 8 -20.66 -7.62 -6.55
CA ASN A 8 -20.69 -7.52 -5.09
C ASN A 8 -20.47 -8.89 -4.41
N PRO A 9 -19.27 -9.49 -4.55
CA PRO A 9 -18.94 -10.73 -3.84
C PRO A 9 -19.02 -10.54 -2.33
N GLU A 10 -19.20 -11.64 -1.61
CA GLU A 10 -19.24 -11.60 -0.16
C GLU A 10 -17.84 -11.31 0.38
N GLN A 11 -17.76 -10.57 1.50
CA GLN A 11 -16.48 -10.23 2.12
C GLN A 11 -15.65 -11.48 2.45
N ASN A 12 -16.33 -12.57 2.85
CA ASN A 12 -15.69 -13.87 3.11
C ASN A 12 -14.99 -14.45 1.88
N ASP A 13 -15.58 -14.33 0.69
CA ASP A 13 -14.95 -14.81 -0.55
C ASP A 13 -13.69 -14.01 -0.85
N LEU A 14 -13.76 -12.68 -0.69
CA LEU A 14 -12.62 -11.78 -0.87
C LEU A 14 -11.49 -12.09 0.12
N ASP A 15 -11.83 -12.29 1.39
CA ASP A 15 -10.87 -12.57 2.44
C ASP A 15 -10.23 -13.95 2.26
N LEU A 16 -10.99 -14.97 1.85
CA LEU A 16 -10.47 -16.29 1.53
C LEU A 16 -9.41 -16.24 0.40
N ILE A 17 -9.66 -15.45 -0.65
CA ILE A 17 -8.69 -15.26 -1.74
C ILE A 17 -7.45 -14.50 -1.23
N ARG A 18 -7.63 -13.42 -0.45
CA ARG A 18 -6.51 -12.66 0.14
C ARG A 18 -5.64 -13.53 1.03
N ASP A 19 -6.25 -14.35 1.88
CA ASP A 19 -5.54 -15.23 2.79
C ASP A 19 -4.81 -16.34 2.05
N GLY A 20 -5.38 -16.89 0.98
CA GLY A 20 -4.71 -17.84 0.10
C GLY A 20 -3.45 -17.25 -0.55
N ILE A 21 -3.55 -16.02 -1.06
CA ILE A 21 -2.39 -15.28 -1.63
C ILE A 21 -1.34 -15.03 -0.55
N ARG A 22 -1.75 -14.54 0.63
CA ARG A 22 -0.83 -14.30 1.76
C ARG A 22 -0.14 -15.58 2.22
N ALA A 23 -0.87 -16.69 2.33
CA ALA A 23 -0.32 -17.98 2.72
C ALA A 23 0.69 -18.49 1.69
N TYR A 24 0.38 -18.41 0.40
CA TYR A 24 1.31 -18.75 -0.67
C TYR A 24 2.57 -17.89 -0.60
N ASN A 25 2.41 -16.57 -0.48
CA ASN A 25 3.53 -15.64 -0.40
C ASN A 25 4.43 -15.92 0.82
N ARG A 26 3.85 -16.15 2.01
CA ARG A 26 4.61 -16.52 3.22
C ARG A 26 5.46 -17.77 3.06
N MET A 27 5.04 -18.74 2.25
CA MET A 27 5.81 -19.97 2.01
C MET A 27 6.98 -19.77 1.04
N HIS A 28 6.94 -18.73 0.20
CA HIS A 28 7.92 -18.50 -0.86
C HIS A 28 8.79 -17.25 -0.65
N LEU A 29 8.37 -16.36 0.24
CA LEU A 29 9.14 -15.20 0.65
C LEU A 29 9.97 -15.54 1.90
N PRO A 30 11.18 -14.98 2.05
CA PRO A 30 11.99 -15.16 3.25
C PRO A 30 11.25 -14.63 4.49
N ASP A 31 11.50 -15.20 5.67
CA ASP A 31 10.87 -14.75 6.93
C ASP A 31 10.90 -13.22 7.08
N GLY A 32 9.75 -12.63 7.41
CA GLY A 32 9.61 -11.19 7.60
C GLY A 32 8.19 -10.83 8.04
N ASP A 33 8.10 -9.84 8.93
CA ASP A 33 6.81 -9.28 9.33
C ASP A 33 6.24 -8.40 8.21
N VAL A 34 4.92 -8.44 8.07
CA VAL A 34 4.17 -7.52 7.21
C VAL A 34 3.60 -6.41 8.09
N ASP A 35 4.08 -5.19 7.88
CA ASP A 35 3.63 -4.02 8.63
C ASP A 35 2.62 -3.22 7.80
N ALA A 36 1.47 -2.89 8.38
CA ALA A 36 0.60 -1.87 7.82
C ALA A 36 1.27 -0.48 7.94
N VAL A 37 1.40 0.23 6.82
CA VAL A 37 2.07 1.53 6.74
C VAL A 37 1.15 2.60 6.15
N GLY A 38 1.33 3.83 6.62
CA GLY A 38 0.56 4.98 6.15
C GLY A 38 1.34 6.28 6.26
N CYS A 39 1.20 7.16 5.27
CA CYS A 39 1.74 8.51 5.31
C CYS A 39 0.65 9.51 4.96
N PHE A 40 0.40 10.43 5.88
CA PHE A 40 -0.74 11.34 5.83
C PHE A 40 -0.27 12.79 5.71
N ALA A 41 -0.83 13.51 4.74
CA ALA A 41 -0.69 14.95 4.63
C ALA A 41 -1.81 15.63 5.45
N ARG A 42 -1.43 16.56 6.33
CA ARG A 42 -2.38 17.35 7.12
C ARG A 42 -2.20 18.83 6.82
N ASN A 43 -3.29 19.58 6.80
CA ASN A 43 -3.25 21.05 6.72
C ASN A 43 -2.92 21.68 8.09
N ASP A 44 -2.87 23.01 8.16
CA ASP A 44 -2.55 23.75 9.38
C ASP A 44 -3.58 23.55 10.51
N GLU A 45 -4.80 23.12 10.16
CA GLU A 45 -5.87 22.78 11.12
C GLU A 45 -5.79 21.31 11.58
N GLY A 46 -4.82 20.53 11.09
CA GLY A 46 -4.64 19.11 11.42
C GLY A 46 -5.53 18.13 10.66
N LYS A 47 -6.37 18.62 9.73
CA LYS A 47 -7.25 17.81 8.88
C LYS A 47 -6.43 17.05 7.85
N ILE A 48 -6.74 15.77 7.63
CA ILE A 48 -6.11 14.96 6.57
C ILE A 48 -6.59 15.48 5.21
N VAL A 49 -5.64 15.90 4.39
CA VAL A 49 -5.86 16.39 3.00
C VAL A 49 -5.19 15.48 1.96
N GLY A 50 -4.67 14.34 2.39
CA GLY A 50 -4.17 13.29 1.53
C GLY A 50 -3.52 12.16 2.33
N GLY A 51 -3.42 10.98 1.71
CA GLY A 51 -2.81 9.82 2.34
C GLY A 51 -2.40 8.77 1.34
N LEU A 52 -1.30 8.07 1.67
CA LEU A 52 -0.83 6.89 0.96
C LEU A 52 -0.71 5.75 1.99
N THR A 53 -1.40 4.64 1.76
CA THR A 53 -1.43 3.47 2.64
C THR A 53 -0.96 2.23 1.90
N GLY A 54 -0.47 1.25 2.67
CA GLY A 54 -0.04 0.00 2.11
C GLY A 54 0.47 -0.99 3.15
N GLU A 55 1.02 -2.08 2.64
CA GLU A 55 1.71 -3.10 3.41
C GLU A 55 3.20 -3.04 3.11
N MET A 56 4.05 -3.10 4.14
CA MET A 56 5.49 -3.17 4.01
C MET A 56 5.96 -4.57 4.37
N PHE A 57 6.75 -5.17 3.47
CA PHE A 57 7.38 -6.45 3.70
C PHE A 57 8.86 -6.35 3.37
N ASN A 58 9.70 -6.61 4.37
CA ASN A 58 11.14 -6.35 4.33
C ASN A 58 11.45 -4.91 3.88
N ASN A 59 11.79 -4.74 2.60
CA ASN A 59 12.26 -3.48 2.01
C ASN A 59 11.38 -2.99 0.86
N THR A 60 10.27 -3.68 0.65
CA THR A 60 9.29 -3.38 -0.39
C THR A 60 8.02 -2.88 0.26
N VAL A 61 7.43 -1.85 -0.35
CA VAL A 61 6.13 -1.34 0.09
C VAL A 61 5.13 -1.51 -1.04
N PHE A 62 4.06 -2.25 -0.75
CA PHE A 62 2.92 -2.47 -1.61
C PHE A 62 1.90 -1.39 -1.32
N VAL A 63 1.65 -0.51 -2.30
CA VAL A 63 0.70 0.59 -2.12
C VAL A 63 -0.71 0.07 -2.38
N GLU A 64 -1.59 0.23 -1.39
CA GLU A 64 -3.00 -0.13 -1.48
C GLU A 64 -3.85 1.06 -1.93
N TYR A 65 -3.64 2.23 -1.33
CA TYR A 65 -4.41 3.43 -1.65
C TYR A 65 -3.51 4.67 -1.70
N LEU A 66 -3.83 5.56 -2.64
CA LEU A 66 -3.25 6.90 -2.73
C LEU A 66 -4.36 7.90 -2.99
N TRP A 67 -4.47 8.89 -2.12
CA TRP A 67 -5.46 9.93 -2.21
C TRP A 67 -4.88 11.30 -1.89
N VAL A 68 -5.35 12.31 -2.62
CA VAL A 68 -5.10 13.73 -2.37
C VAL A 68 -6.41 14.46 -2.56
N ASP A 69 -6.78 15.23 -1.53
CA ASP A 69 -7.93 16.13 -1.59
C ASP A 69 -7.83 17.05 -2.80
N ALA A 70 -8.95 17.33 -3.45
CA ALA A 70 -8.98 18.07 -4.71
C ALA A 70 -8.34 19.46 -4.59
N GLU A 71 -8.55 20.15 -3.47
CA GLU A 71 -8.02 21.49 -3.22
C GLU A 71 -6.50 21.46 -2.98
N ALA A 72 -5.97 20.32 -2.55
CA ALA A 72 -4.55 20.10 -2.30
C ALA A 72 -3.80 19.51 -3.51
N ARG A 73 -4.47 19.27 -4.65
CA ARG A 73 -3.81 18.77 -5.87
C ARG A 73 -2.86 19.83 -6.44
N THR A 74 -1.96 19.40 -7.33
CA THR A 74 -0.89 20.19 -7.98
C THR A 74 0.13 20.87 -7.05
N SER A 75 -0.08 20.87 -5.73
CA SER A 75 0.84 21.40 -4.71
C SER A 75 2.04 20.48 -4.38
N GLY A 76 2.15 19.33 -5.06
CA GLY A 76 3.20 18.34 -4.82
C GLY A 76 2.92 17.39 -3.63
N VAL A 77 1.75 17.44 -2.99
CA VAL A 77 1.37 16.58 -1.87
C VAL A 77 1.53 15.09 -2.19
N GLY A 78 1.08 14.62 -3.35
CA GLY A 78 1.23 13.22 -3.75
C GLY A 78 2.69 12.77 -3.84
N ARG A 79 3.59 13.63 -4.34
CA ARG A 79 5.03 13.34 -4.37
C ARG A 79 5.60 13.21 -2.95
N LYS A 80 5.23 14.12 -2.05
CA LYS A 80 5.66 14.08 -0.64
C LYS A 80 5.21 12.79 0.06
N GLN A 81 4.02 12.27 -0.26
CA GLN A 81 3.55 10.98 0.27
C GLN A 81 4.37 9.80 -0.28
N ALA A 82 4.71 9.81 -1.57
CA ALA A 82 5.58 8.78 -2.16
C ALA A 82 7.01 8.83 -1.57
N ASP A 83 7.56 10.03 -1.37
CA ASP A 83 8.88 10.23 -0.74
C ASP A 83 8.89 9.74 0.71
N CYS A 84 7.79 9.90 1.42
CA CYS A 84 7.60 9.41 2.78
C CYS A 84 7.70 7.88 2.85
N PHE A 85 7.02 7.16 1.94
CA PHE A 85 7.11 5.70 1.83
C PHE A 85 8.51 5.23 1.44
N THR A 86 9.11 5.89 0.45
CA THR A 86 10.48 5.64 0.01
C THR A 86 11.49 5.73 1.16
N ARG A 87 11.41 6.79 1.97
CA ARG A 87 12.30 6.99 3.12
C ARG A 87 12.12 5.93 4.21
N ARG A 88 10.92 5.36 4.33
CA ARG A 88 10.65 4.29 5.30
C ARG A 88 11.19 2.95 4.80
N ALA A 89 11.03 2.67 3.52
CA ALA A 89 11.58 1.47 2.86
C ALA A 89 13.10 1.44 2.94
N SER A 90 13.79 2.56 2.62
CA SER A 90 15.25 2.63 2.64
C SER A 90 15.87 2.51 4.04
N LYS A 91 15.18 2.98 5.09
CA LYS A 91 15.65 2.81 6.48
C LYS A 91 15.54 1.38 6.99
N ALA A 92 14.66 0.58 6.42
CA ALA A 92 14.60 -0.84 6.74
C ALA A 92 15.77 -1.60 6.11
N THR A 93 16.41 -1.05 5.07
CA THR A 93 17.50 -1.72 4.36
C THR A 93 18.82 -1.29 4.95
N ARG A 94 19.45 -2.15 5.75
CA ARG A 94 20.86 -1.96 6.11
C ARG A 94 21.72 -2.21 4.86
N GLY A 95 21.80 -1.23 3.95
CA GLY A 95 22.81 -1.17 2.90
C GLY A 95 22.37 -1.47 1.45
N ASP A 96 21.10 -1.75 1.17
CA ASP A 96 20.58 -1.86 -0.21
C ASP A 96 19.65 -0.68 -0.53
N ASN A 97 20.00 0.07 -1.57
CA ASN A 97 19.36 1.33 -1.98
C ASN A 97 18.16 1.11 -2.92
N SER A 98 17.82 -0.15 -3.21
CA SER A 98 16.69 -0.49 -4.07
C SER A 98 15.40 -0.64 -3.25
N TYR A 99 14.36 0.08 -3.64
CA TYR A 99 13.01 -0.05 -3.12
C TYR A 99 12.04 -0.07 -4.30
N HIS A 100 10.98 -0.86 -4.17
CA HIS A 100 9.97 -0.99 -5.21
C HIS A 100 8.63 -0.49 -4.67
N LEU A 101 8.01 0.45 -5.40
CA LEU A 101 6.66 0.90 -5.17
C LEU A 101 5.79 0.25 -6.24
N THR A 102 5.02 -0.76 -5.85
CA THR A 102 4.00 -1.35 -6.73
C THR A 102 2.65 -0.80 -6.29
N CYS A 103 2.00 -0.06 -7.20
CA CYS A 103 0.60 0.33 -7.03
C CYS A 103 -0.26 -0.84 -7.50
N LEU A 104 -0.92 -1.52 -6.57
CA LEU A 104 -1.91 -2.54 -6.89
C LEU A 104 -3.27 -1.86 -6.96
N GLU A 105 -3.76 -1.75 -8.20
CA GLU A 105 -5.08 -1.26 -8.59
C GLU A 105 -5.30 0.26 -8.69
N ARG A 106 -5.69 0.62 -9.91
CA ARG A 106 -6.24 1.90 -10.31
C ARG A 106 -7.76 1.80 -10.13
N THR A 107 -8.27 2.05 -8.93
CA THR A 107 -9.71 2.26 -8.74
C THR A 107 -10.05 3.67 -9.21
N GLY A 108 -10.69 3.74 -10.37
CA GLY A 108 -11.42 4.91 -10.87
C GLY A 108 -12.90 4.67 -10.74
#